data_AF-A0A454D0J9-F1
#
_entry.id   AF-A0A454D0J9-F1
#
_cell.length_a   1.000
_cell.length_b   1.000
_cell.length_c   1.000
_cell.angle_alpha   90.00
_cell.angle_beta   90.00
_cell.angle_gamma   90.00
#
_symmetry.space_group_name_H-M   'P 1'
#
loop_
_entity.id
_entity.type
_entity.pdbx_description
1 polymer ?
#
loop_
_entity_poly.entity_id
_entity_poly.type
_entity_poly.pdbx_seq_one_letter_code
_entity_poly.pdbx_strand_id
1 'polypeptide(L)'
;MAAEALEKLGRKLGHKVTVETQGALGSENQLTQDLIDGADVAVIVSDINIEGAERFENSRVVRCSIAHFLRSTEEVMSAIDKVRQAPRGAEISF
;
A
#
# COMPACT_ATOMS: atom_id res chain seq x y z
N MET A 1 -9.68 2.00 10.04
CA MET A 1 -10.30 0.83 9.37
C MET A 1 -9.38 0.19 8.34
N ALA A 2 -9.03 0.87 7.24
CA ALA A 2 -8.13 0.30 6.22
C ALA A 2 -6.74 -0.05 6.77
N ALA A 3 -6.11 0.85 7.55
CA ALA A 3 -4.81 0.60 8.18
C ALA A 3 -4.77 -0.67 9.03
N GLU A 4 -5.74 -0.84 9.94
CA GLU A 4 -5.84 -2.02 10.79
C GLU A 4 -6.07 -3.31 9.98
N ALA A 5 -6.87 -3.25 8.91
CA ALA A 5 -7.06 -4.38 8.01
C ALA A 5 -5.78 -4.73 7.23
N LEU A 6 -5.00 -3.74 6.82
CA LEU A 6 -3.69 -3.92 6.17
C LEU A 6 -2.67 -4.55 7.13
N GLU A 7 -2.64 -4.11 8.38
CA GLU A 7 -1.79 -4.71 9.41
C GLU A 7 -2.19 -6.16 9.72
N LYS A 8 -3.50 -6.44 9.85
CA LYS A 8 -4.00 -7.81 10.07
C LYS A 8 -3.63 -8.72 8.91
N LEU A 9 -3.76 -8.24 7.68
CA LEU A 9 -3.35 -8.96 6.47
C LEU A 9 -1.84 -9.24 6.50
N GLY A 10 -1.03 -8.23 6.79
CA GLY A 10 0.42 -8.37 6.93
C GLY A 10 0.81 -9.42 7.95
N ARG A 11 0.23 -9.36 9.16
CA ARG A 11 0.46 -10.34 10.23
C ARG A 11 0.07 -11.76 9.81
N LYS A 12 -1.08 -11.91 9.13
CA LYS A 12 -1.56 -13.22 8.62
C LYS A 12 -0.57 -13.84 7.63
N LEU A 13 0.12 -13.01 6.85
CA LEU A 13 1.08 -13.43 5.83
C LEU A 13 2.54 -13.46 6.32
N GLY A 14 2.78 -13.08 7.58
CA GLY A 14 4.14 -12.95 8.12
C GLY A 14 4.95 -11.79 7.52
N HIS A 15 4.27 -10.78 6.97
CA HIS A 15 4.89 -9.59 6.40
C HIS A 15 5.02 -8.48 7.43
N LYS A 16 6.13 -7.74 7.37
CA LYS A 16 6.29 -6.48 8.11
C LYS A 16 5.52 -5.40 7.36
N VAL A 17 4.57 -4.79 8.06
CA VAL A 17 3.72 -3.73 7.52
C VAL A 17 3.92 -2.47 8.35
N THR A 18 4.05 -1.33 7.67
CA THR A 18 4.07 0.00 8.27
C THR A 18 3.10 0.85 7.49
N VAL A 19 2.23 1.58 8.19
CA VAL A 19 1.10 2.27 7.57
C VAL A 19 1.14 3.76 7.90
N GLU A 20 1.07 4.58 6.87
CA GLU A 20 0.72 6.01 6.95
C GLU A 20 -0.77 6.16 6.66
N THR A 21 -1.46 7.02 7.41
CA THR A 21 -2.86 7.36 7.16
C THR A 21 -3.00 8.85 6.87
N GLN A 22 -3.70 9.20 5.80
CA GLN A 22 -3.95 10.59 5.42
C GLN A 22 -5.43 10.93 5.63
N GLY A 23 -5.70 11.98 6.41
CA GLY A 23 -7.04 12.46 6.70
C GLY A 23 -7.14 13.98 6.65
N ALA A 24 -8.32 14.53 6.97
CA ALA A 24 -8.57 15.97 6.89
C ALA A 24 -7.68 16.83 7.82
N LEU A 25 -7.14 16.23 8.88
CA LEU A 25 -6.24 16.90 9.83
C LEU A 25 -4.76 16.73 9.47
N GLY A 26 -4.46 16.06 8.35
CA GLY A 26 -3.11 15.74 7.89
C GLY A 26 -2.79 14.24 7.91
N SER A 27 -1.50 13.92 7.77
CA SER A 27 -0.97 12.56 7.80
C SER A 27 -0.54 12.13 9.19
N GLU A 28 -0.88 10.90 9.58
CA GLU A 28 -0.36 10.23 10.78
C GLU A 28 0.59 9.09 10.39
N ASN A 29 1.64 8.89 11.19
CA ASN A 29 2.67 7.86 10.97
C ASN A 29 3.32 7.95 9.58
N GLN A 30 3.66 9.16 9.16
CA GLN A 30 4.22 9.42 7.84
C GLN A 30 5.44 8.52 7.57
N LEU A 31 5.41 7.82 6.44
CA LEU A 31 6.48 6.94 6.00
C LEU A 31 7.69 7.78 5.58
N THR A 32 8.86 7.43 6.11
CA THR A 32 10.13 8.01 5.66
C THR A 32 10.50 7.47 4.28
N GLN A 33 11.29 8.22 3.53
CA GLN A 33 11.75 7.78 2.21
C GLN A 33 12.55 6.47 2.30
N ASP A 34 13.39 6.29 3.33
CA ASP A 34 14.14 5.05 3.55
C ASP A 34 13.23 3.82 3.70
N LEU A 35 12.06 3.97 4.35
CA LEU A 35 11.09 2.89 4.48
C LEU A 35 10.43 2.58 3.14
N ILE A 36 10.13 3.61 2.35
CA ILE A 36 9.51 3.45 1.03
C ILE A 36 10.50 2.77 0.07
N ASP A 37 11.74 3.24 0.02
CA ASP A 37 12.79 2.70 -0.85
C ASP A 37 13.19 1.28 -0.44
N GLY A 38 13.15 0.96 0.85
CA GLY A 38 13.44 -0.35 1.39
C GLY A 38 12.29 -1.36 1.30
N ALA A 39 11.07 -0.92 0.99
CA ALA A 39 9.92 -1.81 0.90
C ALA A 39 9.97 -2.70 -0.35
N ASP A 40 9.50 -3.94 -0.20
CA ASP A 40 9.31 -4.83 -1.35
C ASP A 40 8.17 -4.35 -2.26
N VAL A 41 7.08 -3.90 -1.64
CA VAL A 41 5.84 -3.44 -2.27
C VAL A 41 5.22 -2.33 -1.42
N ALA A 42 4.73 -1.28 -2.08
CA ALA A 42 3.88 -0.25 -1.50
C ALA A 42 2.41 -0.52 -1.85
N VAL A 43 1.51 -0.43 -0.87
CA VAL A 43 0.07 -0.61 -1.09
C VAL A 43 -0.63 0.70 -0.77
N ILE A 44 -1.23 1.32 -1.78
CA ILE A 44 -1.97 2.58 -1.65
C ILE A 44 -3.45 2.28 -1.70
N VAL A 45 -4.10 2.36 -0.54
CA VAL A 45 -5.54 2.16 -0.39
C VAL A 45 -6.21 3.51 -0.21
N SER A 46 -6.77 4.08 -1.27
CA SER A 46 -7.37 5.42 -1.25
C SER A 46 -8.43 5.59 -2.33
N ASP A 47 -9.48 6.35 -2.00
CA ASP A 47 -10.52 6.77 -2.95
C ASP A 47 -10.21 8.15 -3.59
N ILE A 48 -9.14 8.80 -3.14
CA ILE A 48 -8.66 10.11 -3.61
C ILE A 48 -7.15 10.09 -3.87
N ASN A 49 -6.63 11.13 -4.52
CA ASN A 49 -5.19 11.31 -4.64
C ASN A 49 -4.57 11.53 -3.27
N ILE A 50 -3.50 10.80 -2.99
CA ILE A 50 -2.71 10.96 -1.76
C ILE A 50 -1.70 12.10 -1.94
N GLU A 51 -1.36 12.75 -0.85
CA GLU A 51 -0.25 13.70 -0.82
C GLU A 51 1.09 12.95 -0.84
N GLY A 52 2.05 13.47 -1.60
CA GLY A 52 3.38 12.88 -1.72
C GLY A 52 3.39 11.56 -2.51
N ALA A 53 2.49 11.41 -3.50
CA ALA A 53 2.39 10.21 -4.34
C ALA A 53 3.70 9.91 -5.10
N GLU A 54 4.46 10.95 -5.44
CA GLU A 54 5.75 10.89 -6.12
C GLU A 54 6.80 10.07 -5.34
N ARG A 55 6.67 9.97 -4.01
CA ARG A 55 7.57 9.15 -3.17
C ARG A 55 7.57 7.68 -3.58
N PHE A 56 6.50 7.21 -4.23
CA PHE A 56 6.30 5.81 -4.60
C PHE A 56 6.62 5.50 -6.07
N GLU A 57 7.08 6.47 -6.88
CA GLU A 57 7.32 6.27 -8.32
C GLU A 57 8.34 5.15 -8.63
N ASN A 58 9.34 4.98 -7.76
CA ASN A 58 10.35 3.91 -7.89
C ASN A 58 9.96 2.63 -7.14
N SER A 59 8.81 2.62 -6.45
CA SER A 59 8.31 1.45 -5.72
C SER A 59 7.56 0.50 -6.65
N ARG A 60 7.34 -0.72 -6.18
CA ARG A 60 6.33 -1.60 -6.77
C ARG A 60 5.01 -1.29 -6.08
N VAL A 61 4.02 -0.83 -6.82
CA VAL A 61 2.81 -0.26 -6.24
C VAL A 61 1.61 -1.17 -6.53
N VAL A 62 0.82 -1.45 -5.50
CA VAL A 62 -0.57 -1.91 -5.64
C VAL A 62 -1.48 -0.77 -5.21
N ARG A 63 -2.40 -0.35 -6.06
CA ARG A 63 -3.36 0.71 -5.76
C ARG A 63 -4.78 0.18 -5.85
N CYS A 64 -5.60 0.46 -4.84
CA CYS A 64 -7.02 0.15 -4.92
C CYS A 64 -7.87 1.08 -4.05
N SER A 65 -9.18 1.09 -4.30
CA SER A 65 -10.15 1.81 -3.45
C SER A 65 -10.26 1.20 -2.05
N ILE A 66 -10.70 2.00 -1.07
CA ILE A 66 -10.93 1.52 0.30
C ILE A 66 -12.02 0.45 0.30
N ALA A 67 -13.10 0.68 -0.45
CA ALA A 67 -14.21 -0.25 -0.56
C ALA A 67 -13.78 -1.60 -1.14
N HIS A 68 -12.92 -1.59 -2.17
CA HIS A 68 -12.40 -2.80 -2.78
C HIS A 68 -11.48 -3.56 -1.82
N PHE A 69 -10.53 -2.85 -1.18
CA PHE A 69 -9.60 -3.45 -0.23
C PHE A 69 -10.31 -4.23 0.90
N LEU A 70 -11.40 -3.65 1.41
CA LEU A 70 -12.18 -4.25 2.50
C LEU A 70 -13.05 -5.44 2.05
N ARG A 71 -13.39 -5.54 0.75
CA ARG A 71 -14.25 -6.62 0.21
C ARG A 71 -13.46 -7.76 -0.42
N SER A 72 -12.33 -7.46 -1.05
CA SER A 72 -11.61 -8.36 -1.95
C SER A 72 -10.15 -8.53 -1.54
N THR A 73 -9.93 -8.98 -0.30
CA THR A 73 -8.56 -9.17 0.22
C THR A 73 -7.74 -10.15 -0.62
N GLU A 74 -8.36 -11.15 -1.26
CA GLU A 74 -7.69 -12.13 -2.12
C GLU A 74 -7.11 -11.50 -3.40
N GLU A 75 -7.85 -10.59 -4.02
CA GLU A 75 -7.40 -9.89 -5.23
C GLU A 75 -6.20 -8.99 -4.92
N VAL A 76 -6.25 -8.30 -3.78
CA VAL A 76 -5.13 -7.49 -3.28
C VAL A 76 -3.89 -8.34 -3.01
N MET A 77 -4.05 -9.51 -2.40
CA MET A 77 -2.93 -10.44 -2.19
C MET A 77 -2.34 -10.91 -3.53
N SER A 78 -3.18 -11.30 -4.48
CA SER A 78 -2.72 -11.71 -5.81
C SER A 78 -1.97 -10.59 -6.52
N ALA A 79 -2.43 -9.35 -6.39
CA ALA A 79 -1.74 -8.19 -6.96
C ALA A 79 -0.38 -7.94 -6.28
N ILE A 80 -0.29 -8.07 -4.96
CA ILE A 80 0.97 -7.95 -4.21
C ILE A 80 1.98 -9.00 -4.71
N ASP A 81 1.56 -10.26 -4.84
CA ASP A 81 2.44 -11.33 -5.30
C ASP A 81 2.92 -11.13 -6.74
N LYS A 82 2.02 -10.66 -7.62
CA LYS A 82 2.36 -10.35 -9.02
C LYS A 82 3.33 -9.18 -9.11
N VAL A 83 3.03 -8.05 -8.44
CA VAL A 83 3.87 -6.85 -8.56
C VAL A 83 5.24 -7.10 -7.95
N ARG A 84 5.34 -7.89 -6.87
CA ARG A 84 6.63 -8.24 -6.24
C ARG A 84 7.63 -8.89 -7.20
N GLN A 85 7.14 -9.60 -8.22
CA GLN A 85 7.97 -10.25 -9.25
C GLN A 85 8.30 -9.31 -10.42
N ALA A 86 7.63 -8.17 -10.52
CA ALA A 86 7.85 -7.17 -11.55
C ALA A 86 9.10 -6.30 -11.24
N PRO A 87 9.66 -5.61 -12.25
CA PRO A 87 10.66 -4.58 -12.00
C PRO A 87 10.14 -3.46 -11.09
N ARG A 88 11.05 -2.73 -10.43
CA ARG A 88 10.70 -1.52 -9.68
C ARG A 88 10.05 -0.48 -10.61
N GLY A 89 9.12 0.30 -10.07
CA GLY A 89 8.27 1.23 -10.84
C GLY A 89 7.04 0.60 -11.48
N ALA A 90 6.81 -0.71 -11.30
CA ALA A 90 5.57 -1.35 -11.74
C ALA A 90 4.40 -0.97 -10.83
N GLU A 91 3.24 -0.69 -11.41
CA GLU A 91 1.99 -0.40 -10.70
C GLU A 91 0.88 -1.33 -11.19
N ILE A 92 0.12 -1.91 -10.24
CA ILE A 92 -1.13 -2.64 -10.48
C ILE A 92 -2.26 -1.89 -9.78
N SER A 93 -3.31 -1.54 -10.51
CA SER A 93 -4.41 -0.70 -9.99
C SER A 93 -5.78 -1.28 -10.35
N PHE A 94 -6.72 -1.31 -9.38
CA PHE A 94 -8.08 -1.84 -9.55
C PHE A 94 -9.09 -1.30 -8.52
#